data_AF-A0A949XZ68-F1
#
_entry.id   AF-A0A949XZ68-F1
#
_cell.length_a   1.000
_cell.length_b   1.000
_cell.length_c   1.000
_cell.angle_alpha   90.00
_cell.angle_beta   90.00
_cell.angle_gamma   90.00
#
_symmetry.space_group_name_H-M   'P 1'
#
loop_
_entity.id
_entity.type
_entity.pdbx_description
1 polymer ?
#
loop_
_entity_poly.entity_id
_entity_poly.type
_entity_poly.pdbx_seq_one_letter_code
_entity_poly.pdbx_strand_id
1 'polypeptide(L)' 'MGVILSEKAANEVKRLITAQNLPEGTMLRVGVQGGGCSGLSYSLNFDTNTTESDRVVDIHGLKLAMD' A
#
# COMPACT_ATOMS: atom_id res chain seq x y z
N MET A 1 -9.66 -9.40 -10.89
CA MET A 1 -10.31 -8.16 -10.45
C MET A 1 -9.48 -7.66 -9.28
N GLY A 2 -8.79 -6.54 -9.45
CA GLY A 2 -7.69 -6.10 -8.57
C GLY A 2 -7.88 -4.66 -8.14
N VAL A 3 -7.16 -4.26 -7.09
CA VAL A 3 -7.17 -2.89 -6.56
C VAL A 3 -6.78 -1.91 -7.67
N ILE A 4 -7.57 -0.83 -7.80
CA ILE A 4 -7.27 0.28 -8.70
C ILE A 4 -6.82 1.45 -7.84
N LEU A 5 -5.61 1.93 -8.10
CA LEU A 5 -5.09 3.14 -7.49
C LEU A 5 -5.19 4.26 -8.51
N SER A 6 -5.84 5.39 -8.17
CA SER A 6 -5.83 6.55 -9.05
C SER A 6 -4.45 7.19 -9.11
N GLU A 7 -4.14 7.87 -10.21
CA GLU A 7 -2.89 8.65 -10.34
C GLU A 7 -2.73 9.67 -9.22
N LYS A 8 -3.81 10.34 -8.81
CA LYS A 8 -3.80 11.29 -7.70
C LYS A 8 -3.37 10.63 -6.38
N ALA A 9 -3.92 9.44 -6.10
CA ALA A 9 -3.54 8.68 -4.91
C ALA A 9 -2.08 8.21 -4.98
N ALA A 10 -1.63 7.70 -6.12
CA ALA A 10 -0.24 7.30 -6.32
C ALA A 10 0.73 8.46 -6.09
N ASN A 11 0.42 9.65 -6.62
CA ASN A 11 1.23 10.85 -6.44
C ASN A 11 1.27 11.30 -4.98
N GLU A 12 0.15 11.24 -4.26
CA GLU A 12 0.11 11.59 -2.85
C GLU A 12 0.94 10.62 -2.00
N VAL A 13 0.87 9.32 -2.30
CA VAL A 13 1.67 8.30 -1.61
C VAL A 13 3.17 8.54 -1.84
N LYS A 14 3.59 8.80 -3.08
CA LYS A 14 4.97 9.17 -3.40
C LYS A 14 5.41 10.43 -2.66
N ARG A 15 4.54 11.45 -2.62
CA ARG A 15 4.79 12.69 -1.87
C ARG A 15 5.01 12.41 -0.38
N LEU A 16 4.20 11.53 0.22
CA LEU A 16 4.33 11.15 1.63
C LEU A 16 5.62 10.36 1.92
N ILE A 17 6.05 9.48 0.99
CA ILE A 17 7.32 8.75 1.09
C ILE A 17 8.50 9.72 1.12
N THR A 18 8.52 10.68 0.19
CA THR A 18 9.57 11.70 0.13
C THR A 18 9.50 12.67 1.33
N ALA A 19 8.31 13.13 1.70
CA ALA A 19 8.14 14.10 2.78
C ALA A 19 8.51 13.55 4.16
N GLN A 20 8.32 12.25 4.38
CA GLN A 20 8.71 11.57 5.62
C GLN A 20 10.12 10.97 5.56
N ASN A 21 10.84 11.19 4.45
CA ASN A 21 12.19 10.67 4.21
C ASN A 21 12.29 9.16 4.46
N LEU A 22 11.28 8.41 3.99
CA LEU A 22 11.22 6.96 4.17
C LEU A 22 12.31 6.28 3.32
N PRO A 23 12.77 5.08 3.72
CA PRO A 23 13.82 4.37 2.99
C PRO A 23 13.50 4.14 1.52
N GLU A 24 14.53 4.09 0.68
CA GLU A 24 14.36 3.63 -0.70
C GLU A 24 13.75 2.23 -0.74
N GLY A 25 12.90 1.99 -1.74
CA GLY A 25 12.16 0.74 -1.86
C GLY A 25 10.89 0.66 -1.00
N THR A 26 10.55 1.71 -0.25
CA THR A 26 9.25 1.81 0.43
C THR A 26 8.10 1.67 -0.56
N MET A 27 7.14 0.83 -0.21
CA MET A 27 5.94 0.54 -0.97
C MET A 27 4.69 0.77 -0.12
N LEU A 28 3.55 0.99 -0.78
CA LEU A 28 2.26 1.04 -0.10
C LEU A 28 1.79 -0.39 0.14
N ARG A 29 1.39 -0.72 1.36
CA ARG A 29 0.76 -1.98 1.73
C ARG A 29 -0.73 -1.75 1.98
N VAL A 30 -1.57 -2.56 1.34
CA VAL A 30 -3.01 -2.63 1.56
C VAL A 30 -3.31 -3.96 2.25
N GLY A 31 -3.83 -3.90 3.47
CA GLY A 31 -4.25 -5.10 4.20
C GLY A 31 -5.72 -5.04 4.57
N VAL A 32 -6.26 -6.17 5.01
CA VAL A 32 -7.59 -6.24 5.62
C VAL A 32 -7.46 -6.46 7.11
N GLN A 33 -7.99 -5.53 7.90
CA GLN A 33 -8.06 -5.64 9.35
C GLN A 33 -9.47 -6.04 9.78
N GLY A 34 -9.57 -7.13 10.56
CA GLY A 34 -10.82 -7.57 11.16
C GLY A 34 -11.28 -6.60 12.25
N GLY A 35 -12.41 -5.93 12.03
CA GLY A 35 -13.03 -5.00 12.98
C GLY A 35 -14.13 -5.67 13.81
N GLY A 36 -13.76 -6.41 14.85
CA GLY A 36 -14.67 -6.91 15.90
C GLY A 36 -16.02 -7.47 15.39
N CYS A 37 -17.09 -7.26 16.15
CA CYS A 37 -18.45 -7.68 15.76
C CYS A 37 -19.08 -6.87 14.61
N SER A 38 -18.36 -5.91 14.01
CA SER A 38 -18.96 -4.84 13.20
C SER A 38 -18.39 -4.67 11.78
N GLY A 39 -17.43 -5.50 11.35
CA GLY A 39 -17.07 -5.61 9.92
C GLY A 39 -15.58 -5.57 9.61
N LEU A 40 -15.27 -5.68 8.31
CA LEU A 40 -13.90 -5.63 7.78
C LEU A 40 -13.51 -4.19 7.46
N SER A 41 -12.28 -3.80 7.82
CA SER A 41 -11.68 -2.50 7.48
C SER A 41 -10.44 -2.72 6.63
N TYR A 42 -10.12 -1.78 5.74
CA TYR A 42 -8.85 -1.80 5.01
C TYR A 42 -7.80 -0.97 5.75
N SER A 43 -6.57 -1.47 5.81
CA SER A 43 -5.42 -0.76 6.36
C SER A 43 -4.47 -0.33 5.24
N LEU A 44 -3.90 0.87 5.37
CA LEU A 44 -2.89 1.41 4.47
C LEU A 44 -1.62 1.68 5.27
N ASN A 45 -0.53 1.03 4.90
CA ASN A 45 0.75 1.16 5.59
C ASN A 45 1.91 1.37 4.60
N PHE A 46 3.03 1.86 5.10
CA PHE A 46 4.29 1.89 4.36
C PHE A 46 5.16 0.72 4.83
N ASP A 47 5.71 -0.02 3.88
CA ASP A 47 6.58 -1.16 4.17
C ASP A 47 7.74 -1.20 3.18
N THR A 48 8.86 -1.80 3.57
CA THR A 48 10.00 -2.06 2.70
C THR A 48 10.17 -3.54 2.42
N ASN A 49 9.44 -4.41 3.13
CA ASN A 49 9.51 -5.85 3.00
C ASN A 49 8.24 -6.41 2.37
N THR A 50 8.41 -7.51 1.65
CA THR A 50 7.33 -8.32 1.07
C THR A 50 7.47 -9.75 1.54
N THR A 51 6.36 -10.41 1.78
CA THR A 51 6.29 -11.84 2.08
C THR A 51 5.84 -12.62 0.85
N GLU A 52 5.96 -13.95 0.89
CA GLU A 52 5.50 -14.82 -0.21
C GLU A 52 3.97 -14.81 -0.40
N SER A 53 3.22 -14.42 0.63
CA SER A 53 1.77 -14.26 0.55
C SER A 53 1.34 -12.93 -0.07
N ASP A 54 2.26 -11.97 -0.17
CA ASP A 54 1.93 -10.65 -0.69
C ASP A 54 1.78 -10.67 -2.21
N ARG A 55 0.69 -10.11 -2.70
CA ARG A 55 0.58 -9.75 -4.10
C ARG A 55 1.18 -8.37 -4.32
N VAL A 56 2.33 -8.33 -4.98
CA VAL A 56 3.01 -7.07 -5.33
C VAL A 56 2.69 -6.68 -6.78
N VAL A 57 2.25 -5.45 -6.98
CA VAL A 57 2.00 -4.86 -8.29
C VAL A 57 2.61 -3.47 -8.40
N ASP A 58 2.99 -3.07 -9.62
CA ASP A 58 3.39 -1.69 -9.90
C ASP A 58 2.20 -0.95 -10.51
N ILE A 59 1.78 0.14 -9.88
CA ILE A 59 0.69 1.00 -10.37
C ILE A 59 1.19 2.43 -10.38
N HIS A 60 1.19 3.05 -11.57
CA HIS A 60 1.67 4.41 -11.79
C HIS A 60 3.11 4.64 -11.28
N GLY A 61 4.00 3.64 -11.33
CA GLY A 61 5.38 3.73 -10.83
C GLY A 61 5.48 3.77 -9.30
N LEU A 62 4.46 3.25 -8.61
CA LEU A 62 4.46 3.01 -7.16
C LEU A 62 4.27 1.49 -6.96
N LYS A 63 5.12 0.90 -6.12
CA LYS A 63 4.93 -0.48 -5.67
C LYS A 63 3.78 -0.54 -4.66
N LEU A 64 2.85 -1.47 -4.89
CA LEU A 64 1.72 -1.78 -4.02
C LEU A 64 1.82 -3.25 -3.60
N ALA A 65 1.93 -3.51 -2.31
CA ALA A 65 1.80 -4.83 -1.71
C ALA A 65 0.37 -5.02 -1.19
N MET A 66 -0.20 -6.19 -1.40
CA MET A 66 -1.54 -6.55 -0.91
C MET A 66 -1.47 -7.87 -0.15
N ASP A 67 -2.02 -7.88 1.06
CA ASP A 67 -2.33 -9.13 1.80
C ASP A 67 -3.80 -9.55 1.60
#